data_AF-M7ZGP8-F1
#
_entry.id   AF-M7ZGP8-F1
#
_cell.length_a   1.000
_cell.length_b   1.000
_cell.length_c   1.000
_cell.angle_alpha   90.00
_cell.angle_beta   90.00
_cell.angle_gamma   90.00
#
_symmetry.space_group_name_H-M   'P 1'
#
loop_
_entity.id
_entity.type
_entity.pdbx_description
1 polymer ?
#
loop_
_entity_poly.entity_id
_entity_poly.type
_entity_poly.pdbx_seq_one_letter_code
_entity_poly.pdbx_strand_id
1 'polypeptide(L)'
;MVAQFAVELRGLRASEGEDPPRILHLNPRLRGDWSRRPVLEMNTCFRMQWGKAQRCDGTPSKDDDHVDGFPRCEKWERRDMADSKETKTSSWFNRFIGRAKKPEMTWPYPFLEGKMFVLTIQAGVEGYHINVGGRHVASFPHRMGFTLEDATGLAVTGGIDVHSVYATSLPKTHPSFSLQNVLEMSDKWKARPVPEEPIQLFIGILSATNHFAERMAIRKTWMQFPAIQLGNVVARFFVALSHRKEINAALKKEAEYFGDVVILPFIDRYELVVLKTVAICQYGVQNVTAEYIMKCDDDTFVRLDVVLQQVSTFNRTLPLYLGNLNLLHRPLRSGKWAVTFEEWPELVYPPYANGPGYVISIGIARNIVSRHANQSLWLFKMEDVSMGMWVEDYNTTTITAPVQYIHSWKFCQYGCVDNYFTAHYQSPRQMLCLWDKLSLGRAQCCNYR
;
A
#
# COMPACT_ATOMS: atom_id res chain seq x y z
N MET A 1 3.19 41.16 0.20
CA MET A 1 3.40 40.10 1.20
C MET A 1 2.26 39.08 1.03
N VAL A 2 2.57 37.80 0.84
CA VAL A 2 1.55 36.75 0.60
C VAL A 2 0.95 36.36 1.95
N ALA A 3 -0.35 36.61 2.15
CA ALA A 3 -1.05 36.19 3.37
C ALA A 3 -1.32 34.67 3.31
N GLN A 4 -0.48 33.89 3.98
CA GLN A 4 -0.53 32.44 4.01
C GLN A 4 0.05 31.87 5.30
N PHE A 5 -0.33 30.63 5.60
CA PHE A 5 0.30 29.80 6.62
C PHE A 5 0.39 28.35 6.13
N ALA A 6 1.16 27.52 6.81
CA ALA A 6 1.26 26.10 6.51
C ALA A 6 1.11 25.26 7.78
N VAL A 7 0.48 24.11 7.62
CA VAL A 7 0.37 23.06 8.63
C VAL A 7 0.92 21.79 8.01
N GLU A 8 1.92 21.19 8.64
CA GLU A 8 2.66 20.07 8.08
C GLU A 8 2.69 18.90 9.05
N LEU A 9 2.27 17.73 8.58
CA LEU A 9 2.60 16.45 9.20
C LEU A 9 3.97 16.04 8.67
N ARG A 10 4.94 15.95 9.58
CA ARG A 10 6.34 15.71 9.27
C ARG A 10 6.77 14.32 9.71
N GLY A 11 7.65 13.70 8.93
CA GLY A 11 8.34 12.49 9.34
C GLY A 11 9.65 12.75 10.09
N LEU A 12 10.35 11.67 10.44
CA LEU A 12 11.67 11.76 11.04
C LEU A 12 12.69 12.28 10.04
N ARG A 13 13.68 13.04 10.53
CA ARG A 13 14.80 13.49 9.70
C ARG A 13 15.65 12.28 9.31
N ALA A 14 15.97 12.17 8.02
CA ALA A 14 16.76 11.06 7.49
C ALA A 14 18.29 11.30 7.59
N SER A 15 18.74 12.55 7.64
CA SER A 15 20.16 12.95 7.68
C SER A 15 20.34 14.35 8.29
N GLU A 16 21.55 14.66 8.77
CA GLU A 16 21.91 16.02 9.17
C GLU A 16 21.99 16.94 7.94
N GLY A 17 21.24 18.04 7.95
CA GLY A 17 21.19 19.04 6.87
C GLY A 17 19.97 18.93 5.94
N GLU A 18 19.19 17.85 5.99
CA GLU A 18 17.91 17.74 5.27
C GLU A 18 16.72 18.16 6.15
N ASP A 19 15.75 18.86 5.56
CA ASP A 19 14.48 19.08 6.23
C ASP A 19 13.69 17.77 6.34
N PRO A 20 12.90 17.59 7.42
CA PRO A 20 12.02 16.43 7.54
C PRO A 20 11.07 16.31 6.34
N PRO A 21 10.72 15.08 5.90
CA PRO A 21 9.71 14.90 4.86
C PRO A 21 8.35 15.45 5.34
N ARG A 22 7.58 16.02 4.41
CA ARG A 22 6.23 16.52 4.67
C ARG A 22 5.27 15.49 4.10
N ILE A 23 4.74 14.65 4.98
CA ILE A 23 3.79 13.59 4.63
C ILE A 23 2.49 14.22 4.15
N LEU A 24 2.04 15.26 4.87
CA LEU A 24 1.00 16.18 4.45
C LEU A 24 1.53 17.60 4.63
N HIS A 25 1.53 18.38 3.55
CA HIS A 25 1.70 19.82 3.58
C HIS A 25 0.37 20.46 3.21
N LEU A 26 -0.24 21.15 4.16
CA LEU A 26 -1.46 21.92 3.97
C LEU A 26 -1.12 23.41 3.99
N ASN A 27 -1.36 24.13 2.90
CA ASN A 27 -1.00 25.52 2.75
C ASN A 27 -2.19 26.36 2.26
N PRO A 28 -2.96 26.93 3.19
CA PRO A 28 -3.98 27.94 2.87
C PRO A 28 -3.34 29.26 2.44
N ARG A 29 -3.71 29.75 1.26
CA ARG A 29 -3.29 31.05 0.72
C ARG A 29 -4.49 31.95 0.61
N LEU A 30 -4.55 33.02 1.40
CA LEU A 30 -5.73 33.89 1.51
C LEU A 30 -5.81 34.89 0.36
N ARG A 31 -4.66 35.34 -0.16
CA ARG A 31 -4.58 36.25 -1.31
C ARG A 31 -4.18 35.55 -2.62
N GLY A 32 -4.11 34.22 -2.60
CA GLY A 32 -3.68 33.40 -3.74
C GLY A 32 -2.22 33.57 -4.13
N ASP A 33 -1.90 33.07 -5.32
CA ASP A 33 -0.59 33.26 -5.96
C ASP A 33 -0.69 34.46 -6.92
N TRP A 34 -0.86 34.18 -8.22
CA TRP A 34 -1.03 35.15 -9.32
C TRP A 34 -2.50 35.47 -9.63
N SER A 35 -3.41 34.60 -9.19
CA SER A 35 -4.85 34.71 -9.47
C SER A 35 -5.57 35.74 -8.58
N ARG A 36 -4.90 36.26 -7.53
CA ARG A 36 -5.50 37.07 -6.46
C ARG A 36 -6.70 36.41 -5.75
N ARG A 37 -6.87 35.09 -5.93
CA ARG A 37 -7.99 34.30 -5.38
C ARG A 37 -7.52 33.35 -4.30
N PRO A 38 -8.28 33.17 -3.21
CA PRO A 38 -7.91 32.22 -2.16
C PRO A 38 -7.81 30.79 -2.71
N VAL A 39 -6.82 30.04 -2.24
CA VAL A 39 -6.60 28.64 -2.64
C VAL A 39 -6.08 27.84 -1.46
N LEU A 40 -6.58 26.62 -1.32
CA LEU A 40 -6.02 25.62 -0.43
C LEU A 40 -5.12 24.68 -1.24
N GLU A 41 -3.82 24.73 -0.99
CA GLU A 41 -2.86 23.82 -1.61
C GLU A 41 -2.52 22.68 -0.65
N MET A 42 -2.54 21.44 -1.15
CA MET A 42 -2.11 20.25 -0.44
C MET A 42 -1.08 19.50 -1.25
N ASN A 43 -0.02 19.05 -0.60
CA ASN A 43 1.04 18.30 -1.25
C ASN A 43 1.79 17.40 -0.26
N THR A 44 2.73 16.63 -0.79
CA THR A 44 3.68 15.84 -0.03
C THR A 44 5.08 16.18 -0.55
N CYS A 45 6.05 16.30 0.35
CA CYS A 45 7.45 16.52 0.02
C CYS A 45 8.29 15.39 0.60
N PHE A 46 9.00 14.68 -0.28
CA PHE A 46 9.91 13.60 0.11
C PHE A 46 11.30 13.91 -0.42
N ARG A 47 12.33 13.86 0.45
CA ARG A 47 13.72 14.19 0.12
C ARG A 47 13.84 15.51 -0.67
N MET A 48 13.21 16.55 -0.13
CA MET A 48 13.17 17.89 -0.73
C MET A 48 12.49 17.99 -2.10
N GLN A 49 11.83 16.93 -2.57
CA GLN A 49 11.06 16.93 -3.82
C GLN A 49 9.56 16.96 -3.54
N TRP A 50 8.89 17.98 -4.07
CA TRP A 50 7.45 18.11 -4.02
C TRP A 50 6.78 17.20 -5.06
N GLY A 51 5.73 16.49 -4.65
CA GLY A 51 4.86 15.80 -5.59
C GLY A 51 3.95 16.79 -6.36
N LYS A 52 3.01 16.25 -7.15
CA LYS A 52 2.03 17.07 -7.88
C LYS A 52 1.08 17.77 -6.91
N ALA A 53 1.04 19.09 -6.83
CA ALA A 53 0.13 19.79 -5.91
C ALA A 53 -1.36 19.52 -6.22
N GLN A 54 -2.17 19.28 -5.17
CA GLN A 54 -3.62 19.33 -5.24
C GLN A 54 -4.08 20.72 -4.79
N ARG A 55 -4.87 21.40 -5.62
CA ARG A 55 -5.28 22.79 -5.37
C ARG A 55 -6.80 22.88 -5.39
N CYS A 56 -7.38 23.29 -4.28
CA CYS A 56 -8.81 23.57 -4.17
C CYS A 56 -9.01 25.08 -4.25
N ASP A 57 -9.67 25.53 -5.33
CA ASP A 57 -9.96 26.94 -5.65
C ASP A 57 -11.45 27.30 -5.51
N GLY A 58 -12.25 26.37 -4.98
CA GLY A 58 -13.70 26.49 -4.82
C GLY A 58 -14.51 25.88 -5.95
N THR A 59 -13.86 25.24 -6.92
CA THR A 59 -14.55 24.31 -7.82
C THR A 59 -14.73 22.95 -7.14
N PRO A 60 -15.93 22.35 -7.21
CA PRO A 60 -16.12 20.99 -6.72
C PRO A 60 -15.29 20.03 -7.58
N SER A 61 -14.77 18.97 -6.94
CA SER A 61 -14.17 17.85 -7.67
C SER A 61 -15.21 17.14 -8.55
N LYS A 62 -14.76 16.41 -9.58
CA LYS A 62 -15.67 15.58 -10.40
C LYS A 62 -16.34 14.51 -9.53
N ASP A 63 -17.54 14.06 -9.90
CA ASP A 63 -18.34 13.09 -9.12
C ASP A 63 -17.62 11.75 -8.84
N ASP A 64 -16.62 11.36 -9.64
CA ASP A 64 -15.83 10.15 -9.41
C ASP A 64 -14.60 10.37 -8.51
N ASP A 65 -14.28 11.60 -8.13
CA ASP A 65 -13.00 11.99 -7.49
C ASP A 65 -13.15 12.21 -5.98
N HIS A 66 -13.28 11.09 -5.26
CA HIS A 66 -13.51 11.03 -3.82
C HIS A 66 -12.35 10.35 -3.08
N VAL A 67 -12.26 10.61 -1.77
CA VAL A 67 -11.36 9.97 -0.81
C VAL A 67 -12.21 9.63 0.40
N ASP A 68 -12.34 8.35 0.73
CA ASP A 68 -13.22 7.84 1.80
C ASP A 68 -14.68 8.32 1.66
N GLY A 69 -15.14 8.51 0.42
CA GLY A 69 -16.48 9.02 0.11
C GLY A 69 -16.67 10.53 0.25
N PHE A 70 -15.60 11.29 0.55
CA PHE A 70 -15.59 12.75 0.57
C PHE A 70 -14.96 13.33 -0.70
N PRO A 71 -15.46 14.47 -1.22
CA PRO A 71 -14.88 15.10 -2.41
C PRO A 71 -13.47 15.59 -2.12
N ARG A 72 -12.59 15.55 -3.12
CA ARG A 72 -11.23 16.11 -2.96
C ARG A 72 -11.23 17.61 -2.70
N CYS A 73 -12.17 18.34 -3.29
CA CYS A 73 -12.35 19.77 -3.09
C CYS A 73 -13.83 20.11 -3.00
N GLU A 74 -14.22 20.85 -1.95
CA GLU A 74 -15.57 21.36 -1.79
C GLU A 74 -15.80 22.65 -2.60
N LYS A 75 -17.05 22.88 -2.97
CA LYS A 75 -17.47 24.14 -3.59
C LYS A 75 -17.58 25.24 -2.52
N TRP A 76 -17.03 26.41 -2.82
CA TRP A 76 -17.17 27.62 -1.99
C TRP A 76 -17.45 28.87 -2.84
N GLU A 77 -18.08 29.87 -2.21
CA GLU A 77 -18.49 31.13 -2.86
C GLU A 77 -17.29 31.90 -3.41
N ARG A 78 -17.39 32.29 -4.68
CA ARG A 78 -16.44 33.15 -5.37
C ARG A 78 -16.93 34.59 -5.25
N ARG A 79 -16.12 35.49 -4.70
CA ARG A 79 -16.47 36.93 -4.58
C ARG A 79 -16.75 37.62 -5.93
N ASP A 80 -16.36 37.00 -7.04
CA ASP A 80 -16.56 37.53 -8.39
C ASP A 80 -17.99 37.24 -8.93
N MET A 81 -18.81 36.46 -8.21
CA MET A 81 -20.25 36.30 -8.45
C MET A 81 -21.06 36.94 -7.31
N ALA A 82 -20.69 38.17 -6.93
CA ALA A 82 -21.63 39.05 -6.26
C ALA A 82 -22.61 39.55 -7.32
N ASP A 83 -23.67 38.79 -7.55
CA ASP A 83 -24.81 39.24 -8.34
C ASP A 83 -25.28 40.59 -7.78
N SER A 84 -25.52 41.51 -8.71
CA SER A 84 -25.96 42.87 -8.46
C SER A 84 -27.16 42.89 -7.51
N LYS A 85 -27.01 43.60 -6.38
CA LYS A 85 -28.07 44.24 -5.57
C LYS A 85 -29.48 43.64 -5.75
N GLU A 86 -29.80 42.59 -4.99
CA GLU A 86 -31.18 42.38 -4.55
C GLU A 86 -31.31 42.73 -3.07
N THR A 87 -32.19 43.68 -2.82
CA THR A 87 -32.55 44.23 -1.52
C THR A 87 -33.07 43.13 -0.59
N LYS A 88 -32.59 43.12 0.66
CA LYS A 88 -32.89 42.14 1.72
C LYS A 88 -34.38 42.06 2.16
N THR A 89 -35.31 42.60 1.39
CA THR A 89 -36.74 42.70 1.75
C THR A 89 -37.67 41.86 0.86
N SER A 90 -37.23 41.38 -0.32
CA SER A 90 -38.08 40.58 -1.23
C SER A 90 -38.00 39.06 -1.03
N SER A 91 -36.94 38.54 -0.39
CA SER A 91 -36.66 37.10 -0.35
C SER A 91 -37.60 36.28 0.56
N TRP A 92 -38.21 36.89 1.59
CA TRP A 92 -39.12 36.16 2.48
C TRP A 92 -40.43 35.77 1.80
N PHE A 93 -40.95 36.60 0.88
CA PHE A 93 -42.22 36.35 0.20
C PHE A 93 -42.17 35.18 -0.79
N ASN A 94 -40.99 34.85 -1.34
CA ASN A 94 -40.83 33.73 -2.27
C ASN A 94 -40.71 32.35 -1.58
N ARG A 95 -40.71 32.29 -0.23
CA ARG A 95 -40.74 31.01 0.50
C ARG A 95 -42.12 30.35 0.58
N PHE A 96 -43.19 31.05 0.18
CA PHE A 96 -44.56 30.55 0.29
C PHE A 96 -45.16 29.99 -1.01
N ILE A 97 -44.43 30.02 -2.13
CA ILE A 97 -44.96 29.51 -3.41
C ILE A 97 -43.95 28.54 -4.05
N GLY A 98 -44.34 27.27 -4.08
CA GLY A 98 -43.88 26.29 -5.09
C GLY A 98 -42.49 25.68 -4.87
N ARG A 99 -42.44 24.35 -4.89
CA ARG A 99 -41.22 23.53 -4.86
C ARG A 99 -40.16 24.01 -5.87
N ALA A 100 -39.15 24.74 -5.40
CA ALA A 100 -37.85 24.83 -6.04
C ALA A 100 -36.84 24.05 -5.18
N LYS A 101 -35.96 23.27 -5.83
CA LYS A 101 -34.83 22.57 -5.18
C LYS A 101 -34.17 23.52 -4.17
N LYS A 102 -33.92 23.05 -2.94
CA LYS A 102 -33.14 23.81 -1.95
C LYS A 102 -31.88 24.36 -2.65
N PRO A 103 -31.61 25.67 -2.59
CA PRO A 103 -30.40 26.22 -3.20
C PRO A 103 -29.18 25.51 -2.60
N GLU A 104 -28.23 25.11 -3.44
CA GLU A 104 -26.94 24.58 -3.00
C GLU A 104 -26.33 25.59 -2.03
N MET A 105 -26.14 25.18 -0.78
CA MET A 105 -25.61 26.06 0.26
C MET A 105 -24.10 26.21 0.04
N THR A 106 -23.73 27.21 -0.77
CA THR A 106 -22.34 27.60 -0.98
C THR A 106 -21.88 28.46 0.19
N TRP A 107 -20.64 28.28 0.61
CA TRP A 107 -20.07 28.96 1.77
C TRP A 107 -18.78 29.66 1.38
N PRO A 108 -18.33 30.73 2.05
CA PRO A 108 -17.08 31.41 1.71
C PRO A 108 -15.83 30.55 2.00
N TYR A 109 -14.71 30.94 1.40
CA TYR A 109 -13.39 30.38 1.74
C TYR A 109 -13.14 30.47 3.26
N PRO A 110 -12.72 29.39 3.92
CA PRO A 110 -12.83 29.26 5.37
C PRO A 110 -11.77 30.03 6.18
N PHE A 111 -10.76 30.61 5.53
CA PHE A 111 -9.69 31.36 6.19
C PHE A 111 -9.77 32.86 5.86
N LEU A 112 -9.77 33.70 6.90
CA LEU A 112 -9.84 35.16 6.79
C LEU A 112 -8.86 35.82 7.77
N GLU A 113 -8.22 36.91 7.34
CA GLU A 113 -7.29 37.68 8.19
C GLU A 113 -8.04 38.19 9.45
N GLY A 114 -7.44 38.02 10.62
CA GLY A 114 -8.00 38.48 11.91
C GLY A 114 -9.19 37.68 12.43
N LYS A 115 -9.51 36.50 11.86
CA LYS A 115 -10.60 35.63 12.32
C LYS A 115 -10.06 34.34 12.92
N MET A 116 -10.64 33.93 14.05
CA MET A 116 -10.36 32.65 14.68
C MET A 116 -11.03 31.51 13.89
N PHE A 117 -10.35 30.36 13.82
CA PHE A 117 -10.89 29.15 13.22
C PHE A 117 -10.39 27.92 13.99
N VAL A 118 -11.11 26.80 13.83
CA VAL A 118 -10.68 25.47 14.28
C VAL A 118 -10.38 24.65 13.04
N LEU A 119 -9.13 24.21 12.89
CA LEU A 119 -8.70 23.32 11.82
C LEU A 119 -8.57 21.90 12.40
N THR A 120 -9.24 20.94 11.76
CA THR A 120 -9.16 19.53 12.11
C THR A 120 -8.65 18.75 10.89
N ILE A 121 -7.51 18.09 11.06
CA ILE A 121 -6.97 17.14 10.08
C ILE A 121 -7.28 15.74 10.61
N GLN A 122 -8.10 15.00 9.87
CA GLN A 122 -8.46 13.63 10.21
C GLN A 122 -7.80 12.67 9.24
N ALA A 123 -7.10 11.66 9.76
CA ALA A 123 -6.62 10.55 8.95
C ALA A 123 -7.76 9.54 8.70
N GLY A 124 -8.15 9.39 7.44
CA GLY A 124 -9.01 8.33 6.91
C GLY A 124 -8.20 7.17 6.34
N VAL A 125 -8.89 6.25 5.64
CA VAL A 125 -8.25 5.05 5.08
C VAL A 125 -7.60 5.35 3.74
N GLU A 126 -8.26 6.15 2.91
CA GLU A 126 -7.75 6.53 1.58
C GLU A 126 -6.98 7.85 1.63
N GLY A 127 -7.15 8.69 2.67
CA GLY A 127 -6.41 9.95 2.77
C GLY A 127 -6.63 10.76 4.04
N TYR A 128 -6.25 12.04 3.98
CA TYR A 128 -6.48 13.04 5.03
C TYR A 128 -7.69 13.90 4.70
N HIS A 129 -8.56 14.14 5.67
CA HIS A 129 -9.73 15.01 5.55
C HIS A 129 -9.52 16.30 6.34
N ILE A 130 -9.71 17.43 5.66
CA ILE A 130 -9.48 18.76 6.19
C ILE A 130 -10.84 19.36 6.51
N ASN A 131 -11.09 19.61 7.78
CA ASN A 131 -12.28 20.28 8.26
C ASN A 131 -11.92 21.63 8.89
N VAL A 132 -12.71 22.66 8.62
CA VAL A 132 -12.57 23.98 9.23
C VAL A 132 -13.90 24.41 9.85
N GLY A 133 -13.89 24.75 11.14
CA GLY A 133 -15.10 25.10 11.88
C GLY A 133 -16.12 23.96 11.94
N GLY A 134 -15.65 22.71 11.91
CA GLY A 134 -16.51 21.51 11.90
C GLY A 134 -17.09 21.12 10.55
N ARG A 135 -16.72 21.82 9.47
CA ARG A 135 -17.17 21.52 8.10
C ARG A 135 -16.02 20.99 7.23
N HIS A 136 -16.30 19.95 6.45
CA HIS A 136 -15.38 19.43 5.45
C HIS A 136 -15.07 20.47 4.37
N VAL A 137 -13.79 20.58 4.01
CA VAL A 137 -13.26 21.57 3.04
C VAL A 137 -12.56 20.88 1.88
N ALA A 138 -11.76 19.85 2.19
CA ALA A 138 -11.00 19.12 1.18
C ALA A 138 -10.54 17.77 1.72
N SER A 139 -10.28 16.84 0.80
CA SER A 139 -9.67 15.55 1.10
C SER A 139 -8.44 15.31 0.23
N PHE A 140 -7.35 14.84 0.83
CA PHE A 140 -6.08 14.59 0.18
C PHE A 140 -5.71 13.11 0.28
N PRO A 141 -5.62 12.37 -0.84
CA PRO A 141 -5.32 10.95 -0.80
C PRO A 141 -3.92 10.68 -0.24
N HIS A 142 -3.76 9.58 0.48
CA HIS A 142 -2.45 9.11 0.92
C HIS A 142 -1.54 8.91 -0.30
N ARG A 143 -0.30 9.38 -0.21
CA ARG A 143 0.68 9.22 -1.29
C ARG A 143 1.62 8.06 -1.01
N MET A 144 1.87 7.29 -2.06
CA MET A 144 2.83 6.19 -2.01
C MET A 144 4.18 6.68 -1.50
N GLY A 145 4.76 5.92 -0.57
CA GLY A 145 6.04 6.25 0.06
C GLY A 145 5.95 6.70 1.52
N PHE A 146 4.74 6.96 2.04
CA PHE A 146 4.51 7.21 3.46
C PHE A 146 3.32 6.42 4.00
N THR A 147 3.46 5.96 5.24
CA THR A 147 2.40 5.43 6.08
C THR A 147 1.94 6.50 7.08
N LEU A 148 0.77 6.31 7.69
CA LEU A 148 0.32 7.19 8.78
C LEU A 148 1.31 7.21 9.96
N GLU A 149 2.04 6.11 10.17
CA GLU A 149 3.00 5.97 11.26
C GLU A 149 4.25 6.84 11.04
N ASP A 150 4.54 7.20 9.79
CA ASP A 150 5.66 8.08 9.49
C ASP A 150 5.42 9.50 10.02
N ALA A 151 4.17 9.90 10.27
CA ALA A 151 3.81 11.23 10.77
C ALA A 151 4.10 11.35 12.27
N THR A 152 5.33 11.75 12.57
CA THR A 152 5.89 11.81 13.94
C THR A 152 5.99 13.24 14.47
N GLY A 153 5.84 14.25 13.62
CA GLY A 153 5.88 15.65 14.01
C GLY A 153 4.76 16.48 13.40
N LEU A 154 4.35 17.53 14.10
CA LEU A 154 3.49 18.59 13.59
C LEU A 154 4.29 19.89 13.55
N ALA A 155 4.26 20.59 12.41
CA ALA A 155 4.79 21.94 12.30
C ALA A 155 3.73 22.89 11.77
N VAL A 156 3.64 24.07 12.39
CA VAL A 156 2.78 25.17 11.94
C VAL A 156 3.67 26.37 11.71
N THR A 157 3.61 26.96 10.51
CA THR A 157 4.50 28.05 10.08
C THR A 157 3.73 29.12 9.29
N GLY A 158 4.31 30.31 9.15
CA GLY A 158 3.71 31.43 8.41
C GLY A 158 2.88 32.37 9.28
N GLY A 159 1.97 33.14 8.66
CA GLY A 159 1.21 34.21 9.32
C GLY A 159 -0.02 33.70 10.07
N ILE A 160 0.20 32.92 11.13
CA ILE A 160 -0.86 32.37 11.98
C ILE A 160 -0.46 32.43 13.47
N ASP A 161 -1.41 32.85 14.30
CA ASP A 161 -1.28 32.78 15.76
C ASP A 161 -1.97 31.51 16.27
N VAL A 162 -1.18 30.57 16.80
CA VAL A 162 -1.67 29.27 17.28
C VAL A 162 -2.03 29.38 18.75
N HIS A 163 -3.33 29.26 19.06
CA HIS A 163 -3.82 29.30 20.45
C HIS A 163 -3.61 27.97 21.19
N SER A 164 -3.94 26.85 20.54
CA SER A 164 -3.86 25.51 21.14
C SER A 164 -3.81 24.43 20.06
N VAL A 165 -3.13 23.33 20.35
CA VAL A 165 -3.07 22.14 19.49
C VAL A 165 -3.45 20.91 20.33
N TYR A 166 -4.34 20.08 19.78
CA TYR A 166 -4.73 18.81 20.39
C TYR A 166 -4.53 17.69 19.37
N ALA A 167 -3.88 16.61 19.80
CA ALA A 167 -3.85 15.35 19.08
C ALA A 167 -4.67 14.34 19.88
N THR A 168 -5.77 13.86 19.29
CA THR A 168 -6.64 12.87 19.92
C THR A 168 -7.08 11.87 18.86
N SER A 169 -7.34 10.64 19.27
CA SER A 169 -8.24 9.76 18.52
C SER A 169 -9.68 10.23 18.74
N LEU A 170 -10.51 10.17 17.70
CA LEU A 170 -11.96 10.37 17.88
C LEU A 170 -12.48 9.23 18.78
N PRO A 171 -13.30 9.51 19.81
CA PRO A 171 -13.92 8.47 20.60
C PRO A 171 -14.92 7.73 19.71
N LYS A 172 -14.60 6.46 19.45
CA LYS A 172 -15.27 5.53 18.53
C LYS A 172 -14.87 5.78 17.06
N THR A 173 -14.14 4.79 16.54
CA THR A 173 -14.12 4.42 15.13
C THR A 173 -15.47 4.68 14.48
N HIS A 174 -15.46 5.26 13.28
CA HIS A 174 -16.64 5.27 12.42
C HIS A 174 -17.22 3.84 12.38
N PRO A 175 -18.55 3.64 12.47
CA PRO A 175 -19.16 2.30 12.58
C PRO A 175 -18.90 1.38 11.38
N SER A 176 -18.27 1.87 10.30
CA SER A 176 -17.72 1.06 9.20
C SER A 176 -16.39 0.37 9.52
N PHE A 177 -15.65 0.82 10.54
CA PHE A 177 -14.32 0.32 10.94
C PHE A 177 -14.34 -0.32 12.33
N SER A 178 -15.23 -1.28 12.55
CA SER A 178 -14.88 -2.35 13.47
C SER A 178 -13.95 -3.30 12.72
N LEU A 179 -12.88 -3.81 13.37
CA LEU A 179 -12.11 -4.94 12.84
C LEU A 179 -13.04 -6.11 12.46
N GLN A 180 -14.17 -6.22 13.16
CA GLN A 180 -15.29 -7.13 12.91
C GLN A 180 -15.98 -6.93 11.54
N ASN A 181 -15.96 -5.72 10.97
CA ASN A 181 -16.52 -5.46 9.64
C ASN A 181 -15.51 -5.75 8.52
N VAL A 182 -14.21 -5.58 8.79
CA VAL A 182 -13.12 -5.88 7.83
C VAL A 182 -12.90 -7.40 7.76
N LEU A 183 -12.80 -8.04 8.92
CA LEU A 183 -12.64 -9.49 9.04
C LEU A 183 -14.02 -10.17 9.02
N GLU A 184 -14.41 -10.64 7.85
CA GLU A 184 -15.55 -11.54 7.72
C GLU A 184 -15.17 -12.92 8.32
N MET A 185 -15.40 -13.08 9.62
CA MET A 185 -15.12 -14.31 10.36
C MET A 185 -16.09 -15.42 9.94
N SER A 186 -15.78 -16.10 8.84
CA SER A 186 -16.60 -17.18 8.27
C SER A 186 -15.74 -18.41 8.00
N ASP A 187 -16.28 -19.59 8.28
CA ASP A 187 -15.57 -20.87 8.09
C ASP A 187 -15.15 -21.11 6.63
N LYS A 188 -15.88 -20.54 5.66
CA LYS A 188 -15.54 -20.66 4.23
C LYS A 188 -14.17 -20.06 3.88
N TRP A 189 -13.65 -19.15 4.70
CA TRP A 189 -12.36 -18.49 4.48
C TRP A 189 -11.23 -19.10 5.32
N LYS A 190 -11.51 -20.12 6.14
CA LYS A 190 -10.48 -20.78 6.94
C LYS A 190 -9.54 -21.57 6.03
N ALA A 191 -8.26 -21.53 6.39
CA ALA A 191 -7.25 -22.35 5.77
C ALA A 191 -7.53 -23.82 6.02
N ARG A 192 -7.25 -24.65 5.01
CA ARG A 192 -7.19 -26.09 5.22
C ARG A 192 -5.95 -26.46 6.03
N PRO A 193 -6.01 -27.56 6.80
CA PRO A 193 -4.82 -28.18 7.36
C PRO A 193 -3.78 -28.42 6.26
N VAL A 194 -2.51 -28.33 6.63
CA VAL A 194 -1.43 -28.64 5.71
C VAL A 194 -1.51 -30.13 5.35
N PRO A 195 -1.54 -30.50 4.06
CA PRO A 195 -1.54 -31.91 3.66
C PRO A 195 -0.25 -32.62 4.08
N GLU A 196 -0.37 -33.90 4.45
CA GLU A 196 0.80 -34.77 4.67
C GLU A 196 1.44 -35.21 3.34
N GLU A 197 0.61 -35.32 2.31
CA GLU A 197 1.03 -35.69 0.96
C GLU A 197 1.80 -34.55 0.26
N PRO A 198 2.70 -34.87 -0.67
CA PRO A 198 3.40 -33.86 -1.47
C PRO A 198 2.43 -32.96 -2.24
N ILE A 199 2.68 -31.65 -2.19
CA ILE A 199 1.92 -30.65 -2.93
C ILE A 199 2.74 -30.05 -4.06
N GLN A 200 2.06 -29.54 -5.09
CA GLN A 200 2.76 -28.95 -6.23
C GLN A 200 3.41 -27.61 -5.88
N LEU A 201 2.73 -26.74 -5.12
CA LEU A 201 3.20 -25.39 -4.86
C LEU A 201 2.87 -24.94 -3.43
N PHE A 202 3.87 -24.42 -2.73
CA PHE A 202 3.68 -23.62 -1.52
C PHE A 202 3.79 -22.13 -1.85
N ILE A 203 2.89 -21.30 -1.34
CA ILE A 203 2.89 -19.84 -1.55
C ILE A 203 3.09 -19.13 -0.21
N GLY A 204 4.21 -18.45 -0.06
CA GLY A 204 4.48 -17.53 1.04
C GLY A 204 4.09 -16.10 0.65
N ILE A 205 3.18 -15.50 1.39
CA ILE A 205 2.67 -14.14 1.15
C ILE A 205 3.25 -13.21 2.21
N LEU A 206 4.08 -12.26 1.81
CA LEU A 206 4.56 -11.22 2.72
C LEU A 206 3.43 -10.27 3.07
N SER A 207 3.21 -10.04 4.36
CA SER A 207 2.18 -9.12 4.86
C SER A 207 2.63 -8.38 6.12
N ALA A 208 1.89 -7.36 6.53
CA ALA A 208 2.16 -6.55 7.71
C ALA A 208 1.05 -6.68 8.77
N THR A 209 1.36 -6.38 10.03
CA THR A 209 0.45 -6.63 11.16
C THR A 209 -0.93 -5.99 10.99
N ASN A 210 -1.00 -4.79 10.40
CA ASN A 210 -2.22 -4.01 10.19
C ASN A 210 -2.92 -4.25 8.83
N HIS A 211 -2.37 -5.10 7.95
CA HIS A 211 -2.91 -5.38 6.61
C HIS A 211 -4.08 -6.40 6.62
N PHE A 212 -5.06 -6.18 7.49
CA PHE A 212 -6.20 -7.10 7.65
C PHE A 212 -7.09 -7.13 6.40
N ALA A 213 -7.26 -5.99 5.72
CA ALA A 213 -8.14 -5.87 4.56
C ALA A 213 -7.54 -6.54 3.33
N GLU A 214 -6.23 -6.42 3.16
CA GLU A 214 -5.41 -7.03 2.11
C GLU A 214 -5.47 -8.56 2.22
N ARG A 215 -5.17 -9.09 3.41
CA ARG A 215 -5.30 -10.54 3.68
C ARG A 215 -6.72 -11.04 3.43
N MET A 216 -7.74 -10.31 3.88
CA MET A 216 -9.13 -10.69 3.61
C MET A 216 -9.50 -10.62 2.13
N ALA A 217 -9.00 -9.66 1.37
CA ALA A 217 -9.21 -9.59 -0.07
C ALA A 217 -8.57 -10.79 -0.77
N ILE A 218 -7.35 -11.16 -0.40
CA ILE A 218 -6.69 -12.37 -0.91
C ILE A 218 -7.50 -13.62 -0.59
N ARG A 219 -7.94 -13.78 0.67
CA ARG A 219 -8.82 -14.90 1.08
C ARG A 219 -10.08 -14.98 0.22
N LYS A 220 -10.72 -13.85 -0.06
CA LYS A 220 -11.97 -13.77 -0.86
C LYS A 220 -11.77 -13.96 -2.36
N THR A 221 -10.54 -13.87 -2.84
CA THR A 221 -10.24 -13.83 -4.28
C THR A 221 -9.40 -15.03 -4.70
N TRP A 222 -8.13 -14.84 -5.03
CA TRP A 222 -7.31 -15.89 -5.63
C TRP A 222 -6.99 -17.04 -4.68
N MET A 223 -7.17 -16.92 -3.36
CA MET A 223 -7.15 -18.10 -2.48
C MET A 223 -8.34 -19.04 -2.69
N GLN A 224 -9.35 -18.63 -3.46
CA GLN A 224 -10.51 -19.44 -3.82
C GLN A 224 -10.31 -20.28 -5.09
N PHE A 225 -9.11 -20.24 -5.70
CA PHE A 225 -8.80 -21.17 -6.79
C PHE A 225 -8.92 -22.63 -6.34
N PRO A 226 -9.45 -23.53 -7.19
CA PRO A 226 -9.59 -24.95 -6.87
C PRO A 226 -8.28 -25.61 -6.42
N ALA A 227 -7.14 -25.20 -6.96
CA ALA A 227 -5.83 -25.72 -6.54
C ALA A 227 -5.54 -25.53 -5.05
N ILE A 228 -5.91 -24.38 -4.46
CA ILE A 228 -5.80 -24.13 -3.02
C ILE A 228 -6.94 -24.84 -2.28
N GLN A 229 -8.16 -24.70 -2.79
CA GLN A 229 -9.35 -25.27 -2.17
C GLN A 229 -9.40 -26.79 -2.21
N LEU A 230 -8.59 -27.48 -3.01
CA LEU A 230 -8.48 -28.95 -3.04
C LEU A 230 -7.21 -29.45 -2.35
N GLY A 231 -6.32 -28.57 -1.92
CA GLY A 231 -5.10 -28.92 -1.18
C GLY A 231 -3.87 -29.24 -2.04
N ASN A 232 -3.92 -29.04 -3.36
CA ASN A 232 -2.73 -29.17 -4.22
C ASN A 232 -1.76 -27.97 -4.07
N VAL A 233 -2.25 -26.86 -3.53
CA VAL A 233 -1.48 -25.66 -3.23
C VAL A 233 -1.79 -25.18 -1.82
N VAL A 234 -0.76 -24.79 -1.09
CA VAL A 234 -0.89 -24.22 0.26
C VAL A 234 -0.40 -22.79 0.25
N ALA A 235 -1.23 -21.86 0.71
CA ALA A 235 -0.86 -20.46 0.86
C ALA A 235 -0.86 -20.05 2.34
N ARG A 236 0.15 -19.27 2.77
CA ARG A 236 0.29 -18.75 4.14
C ARG A 236 0.80 -17.31 4.12
N PHE A 237 0.25 -16.47 5.00
CA PHE A 237 0.73 -15.11 5.26
C PHE A 237 1.85 -15.11 6.28
N PHE A 238 2.95 -14.41 6.00
CA PHE A 238 4.08 -14.25 6.90
C PHE A 238 4.12 -12.84 7.43
N VAL A 239 3.81 -12.69 8.72
CA VAL A 239 3.56 -11.40 9.36
C VAL A 239 4.49 -11.24 10.56
N ALA A 240 5.29 -10.18 10.56
CA ALA A 240 6.09 -9.80 11.73
C ALA A 240 5.27 -8.95 12.71
N LEU A 241 5.76 -8.80 13.93
CA LEU A 241 5.06 -8.08 15.00
C LEU A 241 5.19 -6.56 14.82
N SER A 242 4.17 -5.82 15.25
CA SER A 242 4.23 -4.37 15.38
C SER A 242 4.72 -3.96 16.78
N HIS A 243 5.18 -2.72 16.94
CA HIS A 243 5.38 -2.12 18.26
C HIS A 243 4.04 -1.96 19.04
N ARG A 244 2.90 -1.96 18.34
CA ARG A 244 1.56 -1.78 18.93
C ARG A 244 0.99 -3.12 19.41
N LYS A 245 0.89 -3.27 20.73
CA LYS A 245 0.41 -4.52 21.38
C LYS A 245 -1.04 -4.85 21.01
N GLU A 246 -1.88 -3.83 20.84
CA GLU A 246 -3.29 -3.99 20.52
C GLU A 246 -3.48 -4.62 19.13
N ILE A 247 -2.64 -4.24 18.17
CA ILE A 247 -2.68 -4.79 16.80
C ILE A 247 -2.12 -6.20 16.78
N ASN A 248 -1.05 -6.48 17.54
CA ASN A 248 -0.54 -7.84 17.68
C ASN A 248 -1.60 -8.77 18.30
N ALA A 249 -2.38 -8.28 19.26
CA ALA A 249 -3.49 -9.04 19.84
C ALA A 249 -4.61 -9.31 18.82
N ALA A 250 -4.92 -8.34 17.96
CA ALA A 250 -5.87 -8.53 16.84
C ALA A 250 -5.35 -9.53 15.79
N LEU A 251 -4.08 -9.42 15.40
CA LEU A 251 -3.41 -10.36 14.49
C LEU A 251 -3.42 -11.78 15.06
N LYS A 252 -3.16 -11.94 16.35
CA LYS A 252 -3.20 -13.26 17.00
C LYS A 252 -4.59 -13.89 16.91
N LYS A 253 -5.66 -13.12 17.13
CA LYS A 253 -7.04 -13.59 16.97
C LYS A 253 -7.36 -13.97 15.52
N GLU A 254 -6.91 -13.18 14.56
CA GLU A 254 -7.05 -13.51 13.13
C GLU A 254 -6.31 -14.81 12.79
N ALA A 255 -5.06 -14.95 13.24
CA ALA A 255 -4.23 -16.12 12.99
C ALA A 255 -4.86 -17.40 13.58
N GLU A 256 -5.33 -17.33 14.83
CA GLU A 256 -6.04 -18.42 15.50
C GLU A 256 -7.33 -18.81 14.78
N TYR A 257 -8.06 -17.85 14.22
CA TYR A 257 -9.33 -18.11 13.56
C TYR A 257 -9.16 -18.67 12.14
N PHE A 258 -8.36 -18.01 11.28
CA PHE A 258 -8.23 -18.40 9.87
C PHE A 258 -7.19 -19.49 9.63
N GLY A 259 -6.18 -19.63 10.51
CA GLY A 259 -5.17 -20.69 10.39
C GLY A 259 -4.21 -20.56 9.20
N ASP A 260 -4.20 -19.41 8.52
CA ASP A 260 -3.31 -19.11 7.38
C ASP A 260 -2.18 -18.13 7.70
N VAL A 261 -2.06 -17.65 8.94
CA VAL A 261 -1.05 -16.65 9.33
C VAL A 261 0.08 -17.30 10.14
N VAL A 262 1.30 -17.15 9.66
CA VAL A 262 2.55 -17.44 10.37
C VAL A 262 3.08 -16.15 10.96
N ILE A 263 3.01 -16.03 12.29
CA ILE A 263 3.52 -14.86 13.02
C ILE A 263 5.01 -15.05 13.30
N LEU A 264 5.83 -14.10 12.87
CA LEU A 264 7.28 -14.12 13.03
C LEU A 264 7.70 -13.33 14.28
N PRO A 265 8.61 -13.85 15.12
CA PRO A 265 8.92 -13.30 16.45
C PRO A 265 9.91 -12.12 16.40
N PHE A 266 9.74 -11.20 15.46
CA PHE A 266 10.53 -9.97 15.37
C PHE A 266 9.66 -8.77 15.00
N ILE A 267 10.17 -7.56 15.24
CA ILE A 267 9.45 -6.34 14.91
C ILE A 267 9.61 -6.03 13.42
N ASP A 268 8.50 -5.77 12.75
CA ASP A 268 8.45 -5.49 11.32
C ASP A 268 9.25 -4.22 11.00
N ARG A 269 10.31 -4.39 10.20
CA ARG A 269 11.19 -3.34 9.70
C ARG A 269 11.58 -3.71 8.28
N TYR A 270 11.77 -2.71 7.43
CA TYR A 270 12.07 -2.92 6.02
C TYR A 270 13.34 -3.77 5.83
N GLU A 271 14.37 -3.53 6.62
CA GLU A 271 15.65 -4.24 6.56
C GLU A 271 15.53 -5.71 6.96
N LEU A 272 14.46 -6.08 7.66
CA LEU A 272 14.19 -7.43 8.13
C LEU A 272 13.22 -8.19 7.23
N VAL A 273 12.75 -7.59 6.13
CA VAL A 273 11.88 -8.25 5.15
C VAL A 273 12.56 -9.50 4.58
N VAL A 274 13.88 -9.48 4.39
CA VAL A 274 14.67 -10.65 3.96
C VAL A 274 14.48 -11.86 4.90
N LEU A 275 14.32 -11.63 6.21
CA LEU A 275 14.08 -12.71 7.17
C LEU A 275 12.68 -13.33 7.01
N LYS A 276 11.69 -12.58 6.54
CA LYS A 276 10.38 -13.15 6.18
C LYS A 276 10.52 -14.13 5.02
N THR A 277 11.35 -13.83 4.01
CA THR A 277 11.59 -14.75 2.89
C THR A 277 12.38 -15.99 3.30
N VAL A 278 13.34 -15.86 4.21
CA VAL A 278 13.98 -17.02 4.83
C VAL A 278 12.94 -17.88 5.55
N ALA A 279 12.02 -17.26 6.30
CA ALA A 279 10.95 -17.99 6.99
C ALA A 279 9.98 -18.69 6.02
N ILE A 280 9.68 -18.08 4.86
CA ILE A 280 8.91 -18.72 3.78
C ILE A 280 9.63 -19.98 3.29
N CYS A 281 10.94 -19.88 3.03
CA CYS A 281 11.74 -21.04 2.60
C CYS A 281 11.77 -22.12 3.68
N GLN A 282 11.96 -21.74 4.95
CA GLN A 282 11.95 -22.67 6.08
C GLN A 282 10.61 -23.41 6.19
N TYR A 283 9.49 -22.68 6.17
CA TYR A 283 8.17 -23.28 6.25
C TYR A 283 7.90 -24.22 5.07
N GLY A 284 8.24 -23.81 3.85
CA GLY A 284 8.05 -24.64 2.66
C GLY A 284 8.97 -25.87 2.59
N VAL A 285 10.02 -25.93 3.41
CA VAL A 285 10.96 -27.07 3.48
C VAL A 285 10.65 -27.99 4.66
N GLN A 286 10.23 -27.43 5.80
CA GLN A 286 10.10 -28.14 7.08
C GLN A 286 8.65 -28.48 7.42
N ASN A 287 7.70 -27.62 7.04
CA ASN A 287 6.29 -27.77 7.40
C ASN A 287 5.43 -28.27 6.24
N VAL A 288 5.94 -28.18 5.00
CA VAL A 288 5.22 -28.56 3.78
C VAL A 288 6.16 -29.35 2.89
N THR A 289 5.65 -30.42 2.26
CA THR A 289 6.40 -31.15 1.23
C THR A 289 6.02 -30.59 -0.14
N ALA A 290 6.58 -29.45 -0.54
CA ALA A 290 6.27 -28.80 -1.82
C ALA A 290 7.34 -29.03 -2.90
N GLU A 291 6.95 -29.13 -4.16
CA GLU A 291 7.89 -29.18 -5.30
C GLU A 291 8.48 -27.80 -5.62
N TYR A 292 7.66 -26.77 -5.48
CA TYR A 292 8.00 -25.37 -5.75
C TYR A 292 7.54 -24.48 -4.60
N ILE A 293 8.24 -23.36 -4.42
CA ILE A 293 7.86 -22.28 -3.52
C ILE A 293 7.64 -21.02 -4.35
N MET A 294 6.49 -20.38 -4.21
CA MET A 294 6.23 -19.04 -4.70
C MET A 294 6.27 -18.05 -3.55
N LYS A 295 6.94 -16.92 -3.76
CA LYS A 295 6.80 -15.73 -2.91
C LYS A 295 5.93 -14.71 -3.64
N CYS A 296 5.07 -14.02 -2.90
CA CYS A 296 4.41 -12.80 -3.37
C CYS A 296 4.11 -11.85 -2.20
N ASP A 297 3.59 -10.67 -2.50
CA ASP A 297 3.20 -9.66 -1.52
C ASP A 297 1.68 -9.63 -1.34
N ASP A 298 1.19 -9.01 -0.26
CA ASP A 298 -0.24 -8.95 0.07
C ASP A 298 -1.04 -7.91 -0.74
N ASP A 299 -0.37 -7.16 -1.61
CA ASP A 299 -0.94 -6.31 -2.65
C ASP A 299 -0.75 -6.91 -4.07
N THR A 300 -0.40 -8.19 -4.17
CA THR A 300 -0.32 -8.95 -5.43
C THR A 300 -1.55 -9.83 -5.64
N PHE A 301 -2.19 -9.70 -6.80
CA PHE A 301 -3.17 -10.65 -7.29
C PHE A 301 -2.48 -11.72 -8.16
N VAL A 302 -2.69 -13.01 -7.84
CA VAL A 302 -2.05 -14.13 -8.53
C VAL A 302 -3.05 -14.91 -9.37
N ARG A 303 -2.76 -15.12 -10.66
CA ARG A 303 -3.49 -16.07 -11.51
C ARG A 303 -2.89 -17.46 -11.39
N LEU A 304 -3.33 -18.18 -10.35
CA LEU A 304 -2.77 -19.47 -9.96
C LEU A 304 -2.93 -20.54 -11.06
N ASP A 305 -4.02 -20.50 -11.80
CA ASP A 305 -4.28 -21.34 -12.98
C ASP A 305 -3.12 -21.26 -13.98
N VAL A 306 -2.68 -20.05 -14.30
CA VAL A 306 -1.61 -19.82 -15.28
C VAL A 306 -0.23 -20.10 -14.69
N VAL A 307 0.01 -19.70 -13.43
CA VAL A 307 1.30 -19.95 -12.78
C VAL A 307 1.58 -21.46 -12.69
N LEU A 308 0.59 -22.27 -12.29
CA LEU A 308 0.74 -23.73 -12.22
C LEU A 308 0.95 -24.35 -13.61
N GLN A 309 0.22 -23.87 -14.62
CA GLN A 309 0.43 -24.30 -15.99
C GLN A 309 1.87 -24.01 -16.45
N GLN A 310 2.37 -22.80 -16.22
CA GLN A 310 3.73 -22.41 -16.59
C GLN A 310 4.78 -23.29 -15.92
N VAL A 311 4.68 -23.48 -14.61
CA VAL A 311 5.63 -24.32 -13.86
C VAL A 311 5.64 -25.76 -14.40
N SER A 312 4.49 -26.28 -14.83
CA SER A 312 4.38 -27.63 -15.40
C SER A 312 5.03 -27.80 -16.78
N THR A 313 5.30 -26.71 -17.53
CA THR A 313 5.92 -26.78 -18.86
C THR A 313 7.44 -26.89 -18.84
N PHE A 314 8.08 -26.58 -17.70
CA PHE A 314 9.54 -26.57 -17.60
C PHE A 314 10.10 -27.93 -17.18
N ASN A 315 11.40 -28.11 -17.39
CA ASN A 315 12.05 -29.37 -17.12
C ASN A 315 12.14 -29.61 -15.61
N ARG A 316 11.33 -30.53 -15.11
CA ARG A 316 11.25 -30.89 -13.68
C ARG A 316 12.56 -31.46 -13.12
N THR A 317 13.50 -31.90 -13.97
CA THR A 317 14.82 -32.39 -13.52
C THR A 317 15.81 -31.27 -13.23
N LEU A 318 15.53 -30.04 -13.68
CA LEU A 318 16.38 -28.88 -13.47
C LEU A 318 15.76 -27.95 -12.40
N PRO A 319 16.57 -27.31 -11.55
CA PRO A 319 16.11 -26.27 -10.65
C PRO A 319 15.53 -25.08 -11.43
N LEU A 320 14.42 -24.51 -10.97
CA LEU A 320 13.72 -23.40 -11.62
C LEU A 320 13.84 -22.12 -10.79
N TYR A 321 14.05 -20.99 -11.46
CA TYR A 321 13.81 -19.64 -10.95
C TYR A 321 13.00 -18.84 -11.96
N LEU A 322 11.71 -18.66 -11.68
CA LEU A 322 10.73 -18.05 -12.57
C LEU A 322 10.22 -16.73 -11.99
N GLY A 323 10.23 -15.67 -12.79
CA GLY A 323 9.65 -14.38 -12.41
C GLY A 323 9.96 -13.28 -13.43
N ASN A 324 9.69 -12.03 -13.08
CA ASN A 324 10.14 -10.89 -13.87
C ASN A 324 11.57 -10.54 -13.47
N LEU A 325 12.55 -11.15 -14.14
CA LEU A 325 13.98 -11.00 -13.85
C LEU A 325 14.52 -9.64 -14.28
N ASN A 326 15.22 -8.96 -13.36
CA ASN A 326 16.14 -7.88 -13.68
C ASN A 326 17.51 -8.47 -14.00
N LEU A 327 18.00 -8.17 -15.20
CA LEU A 327 19.34 -8.55 -15.63
C LEU A 327 20.20 -7.29 -15.61
N LEU A 328 21.37 -7.34 -14.95
CA LEU A 328 22.35 -6.24 -14.92
C LEU A 328 21.86 -4.95 -14.22
N HIS A 329 20.93 -5.06 -13.26
CA HIS A 329 20.47 -3.91 -12.50
C HIS A 329 21.60 -3.35 -11.63
N ARG A 330 21.79 -2.03 -11.70
CA ARG A 330 22.83 -1.32 -10.95
C ARG A 330 22.26 -0.84 -9.60
N PRO A 331 22.97 -1.02 -8.48
CA PRO A 331 22.59 -0.43 -7.20
C PRO A 331 22.31 1.06 -7.33
N LEU A 332 21.11 1.49 -6.94
CA LEU A 332 20.83 2.91 -6.79
C LEU A 332 21.69 3.45 -5.66
N ARG A 333 22.40 4.57 -5.91
CA ARG A 333 23.24 5.22 -4.88
C ARG A 333 22.53 6.37 -4.16
N SER A 334 21.29 6.65 -4.56
CA SER A 334 20.41 7.64 -3.95
C SER A 334 18.95 7.18 -4.06
N GLY A 335 18.04 7.87 -3.37
CA GLY A 335 16.63 7.48 -3.30
C GLY A 335 16.31 6.44 -2.22
N LYS A 336 15.05 5.99 -2.18
CA LYS A 336 14.52 5.07 -1.16
C LYS A 336 15.33 3.78 -1.06
N TRP A 337 15.74 3.24 -2.21
CA TRP A 337 16.46 1.99 -2.35
C TRP A 337 17.97 2.19 -2.49
N ALA A 338 18.49 3.29 -1.91
CA ALA A 338 19.91 3.60 -1.98
C ALA A 338 20.74 2.53 -1.26
N VAL A 339 21.83 2.13 -1.89
CA VAL A 339 22.81 1.18 -1.39
C VAL A 339 24.18 1.84 -1.47
N THR A 340 24.87 1.93 -0.35
CA THR A 340 26.19 2.55 -0.31
C THR A 340 27.25 1.64 -0.93
N PHE A 341 28.43 2.18 -1.24
CA PHE A 341 29.52 1.35 -1.77
C PHE A 341 30.08 0.38 -0.71
N GLU A 342 29.92 0.71 0.57
CA GLU A 342 30.22 -0.20 1.69
C GLU A 342 29.23 -1.36 1.76
N GLU A 343 27.94 -1.12 1.48
CA GLU A 343 26.91 -2.16 1.46
C GLU A 343 27.00 -3.05 0.22
N TRP A 344 27.37 -2.50 -0.94
CA TRP A 344 27.53 -3.23 -2.20
C TRP A 344 28.59 -2.57 -3.09
N PRO A 345 29.83 -3.10 -3.10
CA PRO A 345 30.93 -2.52 -3.86
C PRO A 345 30.83 -2.77 -5.37
N GLU A 346 30.14 -3.82 -5.80
CA GLU A 346 30.05 -4.20 -7.21
C GLU A 346 29.16 -3.24 -8.02
N LEU A 347 29.35 -3.24 -9.34
CA LEU A 347 28.62 -2.36 -10.25
C LEU A 347 27.19 -2.81 -10.53
N VAL A 348 26.92 -4.12 -10.41
CA VAL A 348 25.65 -4.75 -10.77
C VAL A 348 25.26 -5.77 -9.71
N TYR A 349 23.96 -5.95 -9.51
CA TYR A 349 23.42 -7.08 -8.77
C TYR A 349 23.44 -8.35 -9.63
N PRO A 350 23.44 -9.55 -8.99
CA PRO A 350 23.15 -10.79 -9.70
C PRO A 350 21.73 -10.76 -10.29
N PRO A 351 21.42 -11.63 -11.28
CA PRO A 351 20.08 -11.77 -11.80
C PRO A 351 19.06 -12.07 -10.68
N TYR A 352 18.01 -11.26 -10.59
CA TYR A 352 16.98 -11.44 -9.55
C TYR A 352 15.58 -11.13 -10.07
N ALA A 353 14.57 -11.86 -9.60
CA ALA A 353 13.17 -11.60 -9.92
C ALA A 353 12.64 -10.45 -9.08
N ASN A 354 11.85 -9.56 -9.69
CA ASN A 354 11.21 -8.46 -8.99
C ASN A 354 10.31 -8.95 -7.83
N GLY A 355 10.29 -8.17 -6.75
CA GLY A 355 9.54 -8.45 -5.52
C GLY A 355 8.07 -8.91 -5.62
N PRO A 356 7.25 -8.46 -6.59
CA PRO A 356 5.81 -8.76 -6.58
C PRO A 356 5.46 -10.24 -6.65
N GLY A 357 6.34 -11.04 -7.25
CA GLY A 357 6.31 -12.47 -7.07
C GLY A 357 7.23 -13.25 -7.98
N TYR A 358 7.67 -14.40 -7.49
CA TYR A 358 8.55 -15.31 -8.19
C TYR A 358 8.38 -16.73 -7.66
N VAL A 359 8.80 -17.73 -8.45
CA VAL A 359 8.75 -19.16 -8.10
C VAL A 359 10.15 -19.75 -8.14
N ILE A 360 10.51 -20.50 -7.10
CA ILE A 360 11.76 -21.27 -7.02
C ILE A 360 11.48 -22.76 -6.82
N SER A 361 12.37 -23.62 -7.31
CA SER A 361 12.35 -25.05 -6.97
C SER A 361 12.71 -25.30 -5.51
N ILE A 362 12.14 -26.34 -4.91
CA ILE A 362 12.40 -26.71 -3.51
C ILE A 362 13.88 -26.97 -3.20
N GLY A 363 14.69 -27.41 -4.18
CA GLY A 363 16.14 -27.61 -4.01
C GLY A 363 16.88 -26.32 -3.64
N ILE A 364 16.50 -25.20 -4.26
CA ILE A 364 17.04 -23.86 -3.95
C ILE A 364 16.66 -23.48 -2.51
N ALA A 365 15.39 -23.65 -2.15
CA ALA A 365 14.90 -23.36 -0.80
C ALA A 365 15.61 -24.19 0.28
N ARG A 366 15.85 -25.49 0.04
CA ARG A 366 16.61 -26.35 0.95
C ARG A 366 18.04 -25.86 1.17
N ASN A 367 18.70 -25.40 0.11
CA ASN A 367 20.04 -24.82 0.22
C ASN A 367 20.01 -23.53 1.06
N ILE A 368 19.07 -22.62 0.80
CA ILE A 368 18.88 -21.39 1.60
C ILE A 368 18.70 -21.72 3.08
N VAL A 369 17.81 -22.65 3.41
CA VAL A 369 17.54 -23.07 4.79
C VAL A 369 18.79 -23.67 5.44
N SER A 370 19.51 -24.54 4.74
CA SER A 370 20.75 -25.16 5.23
C SER A 370 21.84 -24.13 5.50
N ARG A 371 22.08 -23.20 4.56
CA ARG A 371 23.08 -22.15 4.71
C ARG A 371 22.70 -21.14 5.80
N HIS A 372 21.41 -20.82 5.94
CA HIS A 372 20.94 -19.97 7.02
C HIS A 372 21.17 -20.61 8.39
N ALA A 373 20.85 -21.91 8.53
CA ALA A 373 21.11 -22.66 9.77
C ALA A 373 22.60 -22.70 10.14
N ASN A 374 23.47 -22.77 9.13
CA ASN A 374 24.93 -22.76 9.29
C ASN A 374 25.54 -21.34 9.32
N GLN A 375 24.72 -20.28 9.38
CA GLN A 375 25.15 -18.88 9.40
C GLN A 375 26.06 -18.47 8.21
N SER A 376 25.98 -19.20 7.09
CA SER A 376 26.79 -18.97 5.88
C SER A 376 25.99 -18.37 4.72
N LEU A 377 24.72 -18.05 4.97
CA LEU A 377 23.86 -17.34 4.03
C LEU A 377 24.09 -15.83 4.15
N TRP A 378 24.54 -15.20 3.07
CA TRP A 378 24.69 -13.74 3.04
C TRP A 378 23.31 -13.07 2.94
N LEU A 379 22.95 -12.29 3.95
CA LEU A 379 21.69 -11.53 3.99
C LEU A 379 21.92 -10.11 3.51
N PHE A 380 21.01 -9.63 2.66
CA PHE A 380 21.00 -8.26 2.19
C PHE A 380 19.61 -7.62 2.40
N LYS A 381 19.56 -6.31 2.63
CA LYS A 381 18.32 -5.62 3.04
C LYS A 381 17.20 -5.70 1.98
N MET A 382 17.57 -5.79 0.70
CA MET A 382 16.62 -6.00 -0.39
C MET A 382 16.40 -7.49 -0.59
N GLU A 383 15.17 -7.92 -0.31
CA GLU A 383 14.77 -9.33 -0.29
C GLU A 383 14.84 -10.00 -1.66
N ASP A 384 14.40 -9.30 -2.70
CA ASP A 384 14.43 -9.78 -4.08
C ASP A 384 15.86 -9.95 -4.60
N VAL A 385 16.73 -8.96 -4.32
CA VAL A 385 18.17 -9.06 -4.59
C VAL A 385 18.81 -10.20 -3.81
N SER A 386 18.45 -10.37 -2.53
CA SER A 386 18.95 -11.49 -1.71
C SER A 386 18.58 -12.85 -2.31
N MET A 387 17.35 -13.00 -2.80
CA MET A 387 16.95 -14.22 -3.51
C MET A 387 17.83 -14.45 -4.74
N GLY A 388 18.08 -13.42 -5.56
CA GLY A 388 19.00 -13.52 -6.70
C GLY A 388 20.42 -13.99 -6.31
N MET A 389 20.97 -13.43 -5.23
CA MET A 389 22.27 -13.84 -4.69
C MET A 389 22.28 -15.32 -4.29
N TRP A 390 21.22 -15.77 -3.60
CA TRP A 390 21.13 -17.16 -3.14
C TRP A 390 20.95 -18.14 -4.30
N VAL A 391 20.18 -17.78 -5.33
CA VAL A 391 20.04 -18.60 -6.53
C VAL A 391 21.36 -18.67 -7.31
N GLU A 392 22.11 -17.56 -7.41
CA GLU A 392 23.41 -17.54 -8.07
C GLU A 392 24.45 -18.39 -7.31
N ASP A 393 24.51 -18.27 -5.99
CA ASP A 393 25.36 -19.12 -5.13
C ASP A 393 24.97 -20.60 -5.28
N TYR A 394 23.66 -20.93 -5.28
CA TYR A 394 23.20 -22.30 -5.52
C TYR A 394 23.63 -22.83 -6.89
N ASN A 395 23.51 -22.01 -7.93
CA ASN A 395 23.85 -22.38 -9.32
C ASN A 395 25.35 -22.59 -9.52
N THR A 396 26.19 -21.87 -8.79
CA THR A 396 27.66 -21.99 -8.87
C THR A 396 28.19 -23.12 -7.99
N THR A 397 27.54 -23.41 -6.86
CA THR A 397 27.98 -24.46 -5.92
C THR A 397 27.46 -25.86 -6.26
N THR A 398 26.30 -25.95 -6.92
CA THR A 398 25.66 -27.24 -7.22
C THR A 398 26.09 -27.77 -8.59
N ILE A 399 27.02 -28.73 -8.60
CA ILE A 399 27.61 -29.31 -9.83
C ILE A 399 26.58 -30.13 -10.65
N THR A 400 25.46 -30.53 -10.05
CA THR A 400 24.56 -31.52 -10.64
C THR A 400 23.67 -31.01 -11.77
N ALA A 401 23.26 -29.73 -11.75
CA ALA A 401 22.36 -29.17 -12.76
C ALA A 401 22.32 -27.63 -12.73
N PRO A 402 22.36 -26.94 -13.89
CA PRO A 402 22.21 -25.50 -13.94
C PRO A 402 20.76 -25.08 -13.64
N VAL A 403 20.59 -23.93 -12.98
CA VAL A 403 19.29 -23.31 -12.71
C VAL A 403 18.70 -22.76 -14.00
N GLN A 404 17.42 -23.06 -14.25
CA GLN A 404 16.62 -22.47 -15.31
C GLN A 404 16.08 -21.10 -14.88
N TYR A 405 16.70 -20.04 -15.36
CA TYR A 405 16.21 -18.67 -15.21
C TYR A 405 15.13 -18.38 -16.25
N ILE A 406 13.88 -18.25 -15.82
CA ILE A 406 12.75 -17.96 -16.72
C ILE A 406 12.24 -16.54 -16.45
N HIS A 407 12.46 -15.65 -17.41
CA HIS A 407 11.98 -14.27 -17.37
C HIS A 407 10.59 -14.15 -18.01
N SER A 408 9.65 -13.50 -17.31
CA SER A 408 8.34 -13.15 -17.86
C SER A 408 7.82 -11.81 -17.35
N TRP A 409 7.59 -10.86 -18.28
CA TRP A 409 6.94 -9.57 -18.01
C TRP A 409 5.49 -9.70 -17.54
N LYS A 410 4.88 -10.89 -17.64
CA LYS A 410 3.54 -11.16 -17.11
C LYS A 410 3.51 -11.27 -15.60
N PHE A 411 4.66 -11.42 -14.94
CA PHE A 411 4.80 -11.06 -13.53
C PHE A 411 4.89 -9.53 -13.44
N CYS A 412 3.75 -8.86 -13.41
CA CYS A 412 3.71 -7.40 -13.52
C CYS A 412 4.38 -6.75 -12.32
N GLN A 413 5.39 -5.93 -12.58
CA GLN A 413 6.09 -5.20 -11.53
C GLN A 413 5.24 -4.06 -10.96
N TYR A 414 4.39 -3.45 -11.79
CA TYR A 414 3.57 -2.30 -11.45
C TYR A 414 2.17 -2.43 -12.07
N GLY A 415 1.14 -2.33 -11.24
CA GLY A 415 -0.24 -2.36 -11.70
C GLY A 415 -0.61 -3.69 -12.33
N CYS A 416 -1.17 -3.64 -13.53
CA CYS A 416 -1.71 -4.81 -14.23
C CYS A 416 -1.54 -4.64 -15.74
N VAL A 417 -1.29 -5.74 -16.45
CA VAL A 417 -1.34 -5.82 -17.92
C VAL A 417 -2.26 -6.96 -18.34
N ASP A 418 -2.91 -6.89 -19.50
CA ASP A 418 -3.79 -7.98 -19.94
C ASP A 418 -3.06 -9.32 -20.05
N ASN A 419 -3.74 -10.40 -19.65
CA ASN A 419 -3.17 -11.74 -19.54
C ASN A 419 -1.94 -11.80 -18.60
N TYR A 420 -1.95 -11.03 -17.52
CA TYR A 420 -0.96 -11.10 -16.45
C TYR A 420 -0.91 -12.49 -15.78
N PHE A 421 0.23 -12.84 -15.20
CA PHE A 421 0.39 -13.97 -14.26
C PHE A 421 0.23 -13.46 -12.83
N THR A 422 0.82 -12.30 -12.55
CA THR A 422 0.59 -11.54 -11.31
C THR A 422 0.32 -10.08 -11.65
N ALA A 423 -0.56 -9.43 -10.88
CA ALA A 423 -0.79 -8.00 -10.92
C ALA A 423 -0.45 -7.40 -9.55
N HIS A 424 0.43 -6.39 -9.52
CA HIS A 424 1.00 -5.83 -8.29
C HIS A 424 0.40 -4.46 -7.96
N TYR A 425 0.54 -4.00 -6.71
CA TYR A 425 -0.08 -2.77 -6.20
C TYR A 425 -1.60 -2.76 -6.37
N GLN A 426 -2.25 -3.88 -6.06
CA GLN A 426 -3.70 -4.03 -6.10
C GLN A 426 -4.28 -3.80 -4.71
N SER A 427 -5.05 -2.73 -4.56
CA SER A 427 -5.88 -2.52 -3.36
C SER A 427 -6.88 -3.67 -3.15
N PRO A 428 -7.39 -3.87 -1.92
CA PRO A 428 -8.43 -4.86 -1.64
C PRO A 428 -9.61 -4.85 -2.61
N ARG A 429 -10.07 -3.65 -3.00
CA ARG A 429 -11.19 -3.48 -3.96
C ARG A 429 -10.79 -3.87 -5.38
N GLN A 430 -9.57 -3.56 -5.80
CA GLN A 430 -9.07 -3.97 -7.11
C GLN A 430 -8.90 -5.49 -7.19
N MET A 431 -8.44 -6.14 -6.12
CA MET A 431 -8.37 -7.61 -6.08
C MET A 431 -9.74 -8.25 -6.31
N LEU A 432 -10.78 -7.76 -5.64
CA LEU A 432 -12.16 -8.24 -5.84
C LEU A 432 -12.61 -8.01 -7.29
N CYS A 433 -12.36 -6.83 -7.86
CA CYS A 433 -12.68 -6.56 -9.25
C CYS A 433 -11.95 -7.49 -10.23
N LEU A 434 -10.65 -7.76 -10.01
CA LEU A 434 -9.87 -8.67 -10.84
C LEU A 434 -10.43 -10.09 -10.77
N TRP A 435 -10.81 -10.53 -9.56
CA TRP A 435 -11.45 -11.83 -9.34
C TRP A 435 -12.80 -11.94 -10.06
N ASP A 436 -13.65 -10.93 -9.93
CA ASP A 436 -14.97 -10.92 -10.58
C ASP A 436 -14.81 -11.00 -12.11
N LYS A 437 -13.90 -10.21 -12.70
CA LYS A 437 -13.60 -10.29 -14.13
C LYS A 437 -13.06 -11.67 -14.53
N LEU A 438 -12.15 -12.23 -13.73
CA LEU A 438 -11.57 -13.53 -14.01
C LEU A 438 -12.60 -14.66 -13.93
N SER A 439 -13.54 -14.59 -12.98
CA SER A 439 -14.64 -15.54 -12.84
C SER A 439 -15.58 -15.54 -14.06
N LEU A 440 -15.65 -14.41 -14.78
CA LEU A 440 -16.36 -14.25 -16.06
C LEU A 440 -15.50 -14.62 -17.28
N GLY A 441 -14.32 -15.22 -17.06
CA GLY A 441 -13.38 -15.62 -18.12
C GLY A 441 -12.59 -14.46 -18.72
N ARG A 442 -12.53 -13.28 -18.07
CA ARG A 442 -11.85 -12.09 -18.57
C ARG A 442 -10.62 -11.76 -17.72
N ALA A 443 -9.42 -12.04 -18.23
CA ALA A 443 -8.15 -11.68 -17.59
C ALA A 443 -7.71 -10.23 -17.92
N GLN A 444 -8.57 -9.27 -17.59
CA GLN A 444 -8.40 -7.84 -17.88
C GLN A 444 -8.21 -7.01 -16.61
N CYS A 445 -7.43 -5.95 -16.71
CA CYS A 445 -7.16 -5.05 -15.59
C CYS A 445 -8.38 -4.27 -15.12
N CYS A 446 -8.40 -3.93 -13.84
CA CYS A 446 -9.38 -3.03 -13.25
C CYS A 446 -8.92 -1.58 -13.40
N ASN A 447 -9.84 -0.68 -13.76
CA ASN A 447 -9.57 0.76 -13.95
C ASN A 447 -8.47 1.08 -14.98
N TYR A 448 -8.60 0.58 -16.21
CA TYR A 448 -7.87 1.14 -17.35
C TYR A 448 -8.54 2.49 -17.70
N ARG A 449 -8.14 3.57 -17.03
CA ARG A 449 -8.45 4.95 -17.45
C ARG A 449 -7.17 5.65 -17.86
#